data_AF-A0A3P8V4B7-F1
#
_entry.id   AF-A0A3P8V4B7-F1
#
_cell.length_a   1.000
_cell.length_b   1.000
_cell.length_c   1.000
_cell.angle_alpha   90.00
_cell.angle_beta   90.00
_cell.angle_gamma   90.00
#
_symmetry.space_group_name_H-M   'P 1'
#
loop_
_entity.id
_entity.type
_entity.pdbx_description
1 polymer ?
#
loop_
_entity_poly.entity_id
_entity_poly.type
_entity_poly.pdbx_seq_one_letter_code
_entity_poly.pdbx_strand_id
1 'polypeptide(L)' 'MSWAEEDWTVGLSGRVLQKVKELQVHHERLSRENKQKQLQLDNIQVSLEKQTVKVPATVTFLKHTHPTLLCI' A
#
# COMPACT_ATOMS: atom_id res chain seq x y z
N MET A 1 10.53 -14.00 19.19
CA MET A 1 11.99 -13.76 19.24
C MET A 1 12.29 -13.07 20.55
N SER A 2 12.90 -13.78 21.50
CA SER A 2 13.17 -13.28 22.87
C SER A 2 14.55 -12.63 22.96
N TRP A 3 14.78 -11.59 22.17
CA TRP A 3 15.95 -10.69 22.31
C TRP A 3 15.55 -9.34 22.96
N ALA A 4 14.29 -9.21 23.36
CA ALA A 4 13.70 -7.96 23.83
C ALA A 4 13.47 -7.91 25.36
N GLU A 5 13.92 -8.93 26.11
CA GLU A 5 13.79 -8.95 27.57
C GLU A 5 14.82 -8.04 28.27
N GLU A 6 15.98 -7.80 27.66
CA GLU A 6 16.98 -6.83 28.14
C GLU A 6 17.04 -5.59 27.25
N ASP A 7 17.17 -4.42 27.87
CA ASP A 7 17.39 -3.17 27.16
C ASP A 7 18.76 -3.19 26.48
N TRP A 8 18.75 -3.50 25.18
CA TRP A 8 19.94 -3.58 24.34
C TRP A 8 20.71 -2.26 24.23
N THR A 9 20.15 -1.15 24.72
CA THR A 9 20.80 0.16 24.70
C THR A 9 21.73 0.40 25.91
N VAL A 10 21.68 -0.47 26.92
CA VAL A 10 22.54 -0.39 28.11
C VAL A 10 24.01 -0.57 27.72
N GLY A 11 24.88 0.32 28.23
CA GLY A 11 26.32 0.27 27.98
C GLY A 11 26.77 0.93 26.66
N LEU A 12 25.84 1.41 25.83
CA LEU A 12 26.19 2.18 24.62
C LEU A 12 26.61 3.61 24.97
N SER A 13 27.57 4.15 24.21
CA SER A 13 27.98 5.55 24.37
C SER A 13 26.87 6.52 23.94
N GLY A 14 26.85 7.73 24.52
CA GLY A 14 25.82 8.75 24.22
C GLY A 14 25.70 9.10 22.72
N ARG A 15 26.81 9.09 21.98
CA ARG A 15 26.81 9.31 20.52
C ARG A 15 26.08 8.18 19.78
N VAL A 16 26.27 6.94 20.21
CA VAL A 16 25.57 5.78 19.62
C VAL A 16 24.09 5.85 19.95
N LEU A 17 23.73 6.16 21.20
CA LEU A 17 22.33 6.34 21.62
C LEU A 17 21.62 7.45 20.82
N GLN A 18 22.32 8.56 20.56
CA GLN A 18 21.78 9.62 19.70
C GLN A 18 21.48 9.11 18.28
N LYS A 19 22.40 8.35 17.68
CA LYS A 19 22.18 7.75 16.36
C LYS A 19 21.06 6.72 16.33
N VAL A 20 20.92 5.92 17.38
CA VAL A 20 19.77 5.00 17.53
C VAL A 20 18.47 5.78 17.50
N LYS A 21 18.36 6.86 18.27
CA LYS A 21 17.15 7.70 18.31
C LYS A 21 16.86 8.35 16.96
N GLU A 22 17.87 8.89 16.28
CA GLU A 22 17.73 9.46 14.93
C GLU A 22 17.20 8.42 13.93
N LEU A 23 17.74 7.20 13.97
CA LEU A 23 17.29 6.10 13.11
C LEU A 23 15.87 5.65 13.44
N GLN A 24 15.49 5.58 14.72
CA GLN A 24 14.12 5.25 15.13
C GLN A 24 13.12 6.28 14.58
N VAL A 25 13.40 7.57 14.72
CA VAL A 25 12.55 8.65 14.17
C VAL A 25 12.45 8.53 12.65
N HIS A 26 13.57 8.26 11.97
CA HIS A 26 13.58 8.10 10.52
C HIS A 26 12.77 6.88 10.08
N HIS A 27 12.91 5.75 10.78
CA HIS A 27 12.16 4.53 10.52
C HIS A 27 10.66 4.75 10.70
N GLU A 28 10.25 5.42 11.78
CA GLU A 28 8.85 5.75 12.03
C GLU A 28 8.27 6.65 10.93
N ARG A 29 9.04 7.65 10.46
CA ARG A 29 8.63 8.50 9.35
C ARG A 29 8.41 7.68 8.08
N LEU A 30 9.38 6.86 7.70
CA LEU A 30 9.29 6.01 6.52
C LEU A 30 8.13 5.00 6.63
N SER A 31 7.91 4.44 7.82
CA SER A 31 6.80 3.51 8.08
C SER A 31 5.44 4.18 7.82
N ARG A 32 5.26 5.43 8.30
CA ARG A 32 4.03 6.21 8.03
C ARG A 32 3.87 6.51 6.53
N GLU A 33 4.93 6.97 5.86
CA GLU A 33 4.90 7.24 4.43
C GLU A 33 4.58 5.98 3.61
N ASN A 34 5.15 4.83 3.99
CA ASN A 34 4.89 3.56 3.31
C ASN A 34 3.43 3.11 3.52
N LYS A 35 2.90 3.23 4.74
CA LYS A 35 1.49 2.93 5.02
C LYS A 35 0.55 3.81 4.20
N GLN A 36 0.84 5.10 4.07
CA GLN A 36 0.05 6.01 3.26
C GLN A 36 0.08 5.61 1.77
N LYS A 37 1.24 5.26 1.23
CA LYS A 37 1.38 4.78 -0.15
C LYS A 37 0.63 3.46 -0.38
N GLN A 38 0.68 2.54 0.57
CA GLN A 38 -0.07 1.28 0.49
C GLN A 38 -1.56 1.55 0.39
N LEU A 39 -2.11 2.43 1.23
CA LEU A 39 -3.52 2.81 1.16
C LEU A 39 -3.89 3.46 -0.19
N GLN A 40 -3.00 4.26 -0.78
CA GLN A 40 -3.22 4.82 -2.11
C GLN A 40 -3.27 3.74 -3.19
N LEU A 41 -2.35 2.78 -3.13
CA LEU A 41 -2.34 1.63 -4.05
C LEU A 41 -3.61 0.80 -3.90
N ASP A 42 -4.03 0.49 -2.68
CA ASP A 42 -5.25 -0.28 -2.41
C ASP A 42 -6.49 0.46 -2.95
N ASN A 43 -6.55 1.78 -2.78
CA ASN A 43 -7.65 2.60 -3.34
C ASN A 43 -7.68 2.58 -4.87
N ILE A 44 -6.52 2.69 -5.53
CA ILE A 44 -6.41 2.62 -6.98
C ILE A 44 -6.84 1.23 -7.47
N GLN A 45 -6.37 0.18 -6.80
CA GLN A 45 -6.70 -1.20 -7.13
C GLN A 45 -8.21 -1.46 -7.04
N VAL A 46 -8.85 -1.03 -5.94
CA VAL A 46 -10.31 -1.13 -5.78
C VAL A 46 -11.06 -0.33 -6.86
N SER A 47 -10.56 0.86 -7.22
CA SER A 47 -11.17 1.67 -8.29
C SER A 47 -11.04 1.00 -9.66
N LEU A 48 -9.88 0.40 -9.94
CA LEU A 48 -9.63 -0.34 -11.17
C LEU A 48 -10.51 -1.58 -11.25
N GLU A 49 -10.60 -2.37 -10.18
CA GLU A 49 -11.47 -3.55 -10.10
C GLU A 49 -12.93 -3.18 -10.42
N LYS A 50 -13.45 -2.11 -9.81
CA LYS A 50 -14.79 -1.58 -10.11
C LYS A 50 -14.99 -1.25 -11.59
N GLN A 51 -13.98 -0.67 -12.25
CA GLN A 51 -14.04 -0.38 -13.68
C GLN A 51 -13.95 -1.65 -14.53
N THR A 52 -13.07 -2.59 -14.18
CA THR A 52 -12.94 -3.87 -14.89
C THR A 52 -14.16 -4.78 -14.77
N VAL A 53 -15.00 -4.60 -13.75
CA VAL A 53 -16.32 -5.27 -13.68
C VAL A 53 -17.36 -4.52 -14.52
N LYS A 54 -17.28 -3.19 -14.60
CA LYS A 54 -18.20 -2.35 -15.36
C LYS A 54 -18.04 -2.48 -16.87
N VAL A 55 -16.81 -2.52 -17.38
CA VAL A 55 -16.50 -2.63 -18.81
C VAL A 55 -17.07 -3.89 -19.48
N PRO A 56 -16.87 -5.13 -18.97
CA PRO A 56 -17.46 -6.31 -19.57
C PRO A 56 -18.98 -6.31 -19.43
N ALA A 57 -19.54 -5.80 -18.32
CA ALA A 57 -20.98 -5.67 -18.16
C ALA A 57 -21.58 -4.73 -19.22
N THR A 58 -21.01 -3.55 -19.43
CA THR A 58 -21.50 -2.62 -20.46
C THR A 58 -21.31 -3.16 -21.87
N VAL A 59 -20.20 -3.84 -22.14
CA VAL A 59 -19.96 -4.51 -23.43
C VAL A 59 -20.97 -5.64 -23.67
N THR A 60 -21.34 -6.41 -22.65
CA THR A 60 -22.38 -7.45 -22.76
C THR A 60 -23.78 -6.87 -22.95
N PHE A 61 -24.11 -5.79 -22.23
CA PHE A 61 -25.38 -5.07 -22.43
C PHE A 61 -25.48 -4.50 -23.85
N LEU A 62 -24.43 -3.86 -24.36
CA LEU A 62 -24.41 -3.33 -25.72
C LEU A 62 -24.55 -4.43 -26.78
N LYS A 63 -23.89 -5.59 -26.58
CA LYS A 63 -24.08 -6.77 -27.45
C LYS A 63 -25.53 -7.28 -27.44
N HIS A 64 -26.22 -7.20 -26.31
CA HIS A 64 -27.60 -7.67 -26.19
C HIS A 64 -28.62 -6.66 -26.73
N THR A 65 -28.38 -5.36 -26.55
CA THR A 65 -29.28 -4.29 -27.00
C THR A 65 -29.11 -3.93 -28.48
N HIS A 66 -27.90 -4.09 -29.04
CA HIS A 66 -27.61 -3.85 -30.46
C HIS A 66 -26.66 -4.90 -31.05
N PRO A 67 -27.13 -6.12 -31.35
CA PRO A 67 -26.29 -7.23 -31.82
C PRO A 67 -25.65 -6.99 -33.21
N THR A 68 -26.23 -6.11 -34.04
CA THR A 68 -25.76 -5.85 -35.41
C THR A 68 -24.60 -4.86 -35.53
N LEU A 69 -24.32 -4.06 -34.49
CA LEU A 69 -23.23 -3.07 -34.51
C LEU A 69 -21.84 -3.66 -34.27
N LEU A 70 -21.74 -4.95 -33.92
CA LEU A 70 -20.47 -5.61 -33.62
C LEU A 70 -19.95 -6.53 -34.75
N CYS A 71 -20.63 -6.55 -35.89
CA CYS A 71 -20.33 -7.41 -37.04
C CYS A 71 -19.71 -6.66 -38.24
N ILE A 72 -19.33 -5.38 -38.08
CA ILE A 72 -18.62 -4.58 -39.08
C ILE A 72 -17.23 -4.25 -38.52
#